data_AF-A0A519XT72-F1
#
_entry.id   AF-A0A519XT72-F1
#
_cell.length_a   1.000
_cell.length_b   1.000
_cell.length_c   1.000
_cell.angle_alpha   90.00
_cell.angle_beta   90.00
_cell.angle_gamma   90.00
#
_symmetry.space_group_name_H-M   'P 1'
#
loop_
_entity.id
_entity.type
_entity.pdbx_description
1 polymer ?
#
loop_
_entity_poly.entity_id
_entity_poly.type
_entity_poly.pdbx_seq_one_letter_code
_entity_poly.pdbx_strand_id
1 'polypeptide(L)'
;TTNNNVYEAISIISKRANQLSVKLKEELTDRLAEFATTVDNLEEVFENREQIEISKQYERQPKPTSQAIEEFIAGELHYETPEAAPVIIPRELF
;
A
#
# COMPACT_ATOMS: atom_id res chain seq x y z
N THR A 1 -18.36 -2.68 -11.87
CA THR A 1 -17.60 -2.09 -12.99
C THR A 1 -18.55 -1.89 -14.14
N THR A 2 -18.72 -0.65 -14.61
CA THR A 2 -19.69 -0.31 -15.68
C THR A 2 -19.36 -1.00 -17.00
N ASN A 3 -18.11 -1.46 -17.16
CA ASN A 3 -17.70 -2.39 -18.21
C ASN A 3 -17.06 -3.61 -17.54
N ASN A 4 -17.50 -4.81 -17.91
CA ASN A 4 -17.13 -6.10 -17.35
C ASN A 4 -15.66 -6.52 -17.65
N ASN A 5 -14.72 -5.57 -17.50
CA ASN A 5 -13.32 -5.74 -17.82
C ASN A 5 -12.54 -6.18 -16.58
N VAL A 6 -12.15 -7.45 -16.56
CA VAL A 6 -11.40 -8.06 -15.46
C VAL A 6 -9.99 -7.44 -15.34
N TYR A 7 -9.36 -7.05 -16.46
CA TYR A 7 -8.02 -6.46 -16.43
C TYR A 7 -8.00 -5.07 -15.80
N GLU A 8 -9.05 -4.28 -16.05
CA GLU A 8 -9.21 -2.97 -15.43
C GLU A 8 -9.37 -3.12 -13.90
N ALA A 9 -10.23 -4.04 -13.46
CA ALA A 9 -10.39 -4.35 -12.03
C ALA A 9 -9.06 -4.77 -11.37
N ILE A 10 -8.30 -5.67 -12.01
CA ILE A 10 -6.99 -6.09 -11.51
C ILE A 10 -6.03 -4.90 -11.43
N SER A 11 -6.02 -4.01 -12.43
CA SER A 11 -5.18 -2.81 -12.43
C SER A 11 -5.50 -1.87 -11.28
N ILE A 12 -6.79 -1.63 -11.02
CA ILE A 12 -7.27 -0.78 -9.92
C ILE A 12 -6.85 -1.38 -8.56
N ILE A 13 -7.15 -2.66 -8.34
CA ILE A 13 -6.81 -3.37 -7.10
C ILE A 13 -5.29 -3.35 -6.87
N SER A 14 -4.49 -3.60 -7.91
CA SER A 14 -3.03 -3.59 -7.83
C SER A 14 -2.49 -2.21 -7.42
N LYS A 15 -2.97 -1.14 -8.06
CA LYS A 15 -2.59 0.24 -7.69
C LYS A 15 -2.97 0.55 -6.25
N ARG A 16 -4.15 0.13 -5.80
CA ARG A 16 -4.61 0.35 -4.43
C ARG A 16 -3.78 -0.43 -3.41
N ALA A 17 -3.49 -1.70 -3.68
CA ALA A 17 -2.64 -2.52 -2.82
C ALA A 17 -1.24 -1.91 -2.63
N ASN A 18 -0.66 -1.30 -3.68
CA ASN A 18 0.61 -0.60 -3.59
C ASN A 18 0.53 0.64 -2.69
N GLN A 19 -0.54 1.45 -2.80
CA GLN A 19 -0.76 2.60 -1.91
C GLN A 19 -0.83 2.16 -0.43
N LEU A 20 -1.59 1.10 -0.15
CA LEU A 20 -1.71 0.54 1.20
C LEU A 20 -0.36 0.00 1.71
N SER A 21 0.41 -0.67 0.85
CA SER A 21 1.73 -1.22 1.20
C SER A 21 2.74 -0.12 1.57
N VAL A 22 2.80 0.97 0.79
CA VAL A 22 3.67 2.12 1.09
C VAL A 22 3.26 2.75 2.42
N LYS A 23 1.97 3.02 2.61
CA LYS A 23 1.44 3.59 3.85
C LYS A 23 1.76 2.73 5.07
N LEU A 24 1.59 1.40 4.97
CA LEU A 24 1.90 0.46 6.05
C LEU A 24 3.38 0.49 6.41
N LYS A 25 4.26 0.56 5.40
CA LYS A 25 5.70 0.64 5.61
C LYS A 25 6.11 1.95 6.27
N GLU A 26 5.52 3.07 5.86
CA GLU A 26 5.75 4.38 6.48
C GLU A 26 5.31 4.36 7.94
N GLU A 27 4.08 3.91 8.24
CA GLU A 27 3.58 3.84 9.62
C GLU A 27 4.45 2.94 10.52
N LEU A 28 4.89 1.78 10.00
CA LEU A 28 5.79 0.91 10.74
C LEU A 28 7.14 1.58 10.99
N THR A 29 7.69 2.28 10.00
CA THR A 29 8.98 2.96 10.12
C THR A 29 8.91 4.10 11.15
N ASP A 30 7.84 4.89 11.11
CA ASP A 30 7.60 5.98 12.04
C ASP A 30 7.47 5.45 13.47
N ARG A 31 6.68 4.40 13.67
CA ARG A 31 6.56 3.76 14.99
C ARG A 31 7.87 3.20 15.49
N LEU A 32 8.68 2.57 14.63
CA LEU A 32 10.00 2.06 15.04
C LEU A 32 10.97 3.20 15.39
N ALA A 33 10.88 4.35 14.73
CA ALA A 33 11.71 5.51 15.02
C ALA A 33 11.43 6.12 16.40
N GLU A 34 10.22 5.98 16.94
CA GLU A 34 9.86 6.44 18.29
C GLU A 34 10.64 5.69 19.40
N PHE A 35 11.12 4.47 19.12
CA PHE A 35 11.88 3.63 20.05
C PHE A 35 13.39 3.67 19.82
N ALA A 36 13.89 4.53 18.92
CA ALA A 36 15.32 4.63 18.63
C ALA A 36 15.97 5.73 19.49
N THR A 37 16.01 5.56 20.81
CA THR A 37 16.71 6.50 21.70
C THR A 37 18.09 5.98 22.13
N THR A 38 19.05 6.89 22.32
CA THR A 38 20.49 6.57 22.41
C THR A 38 20.97 6.29 23.84
N VAL A 39 20.19 5.60 24.68
CA VAL A 39 20.51 5.43 26.11
C VAL A 39 20.53 3.96 26.53
N ASP A 40 21.74 3.42 26.73
CA ASP A 40 21.95 2.02 27.16
C ASP A 40 21.82 1.86 28.69
N ASN A 41 20.88 1.01 29.13
CA ASN A 41 21.08 0.01 30.22
C ASN A 41 19.77 -0.64 30.72
N LEU A 42 18.60 -0.03 30.50
CA LEU A 42 17.30 -0.56 30.93
C LEU A 42 16.21 -0.24 29.92
N GLU A 43 16.20 0.98 29.37
CA GLU A 43 15.29 1.41 28.30
C GLU A 43 15.36 0.47 27.09
N GLU A 44 16.57 0.06 26.67
CA GLU A 44 16.80 -0.87 25.56
C GLU A 44 16.04 -2.21 25.69
N VAL A 45 15.89 -2.75 26.91
CA VAL A 45 15.14 -4.01 27.14
C VAL A 45 13.63 -3.79 26.96
N PHE A 46 13.12 -2.61 27.32
CA PHE A 46 11.74 -2.22 27.08
C PHE A 46 11.48 -1.93 25.59
N GLU A 47 12.36 -1.17 24.94
CA GLU A 47 12.31 -0.87 23.50
C GLU A 47 12.30 -2.15 22.66
N ASN A 48 13.18 -3.12 22.95
CA ASN A 48 13.20 -4.41 22.27
C ASN A 48 11.87 -5.17 22.39
N ARG A 49 11.23 -5.12 23.57
CA ARG A 49 9.94 -5.78 23.79
C ARG A 49 8.83 -5.11 22.98
N GLU A 50 8.80 -3.78 22.93
CA GLU A 50 7.81 -3.03 22.16
C GLU A 50 7.99 -3.21 20.65
N GLN A 51 9.22 -3.20 20.15
CA GLN A 51 9.51 -3.50 18.74
C GLN A 51 9.03 -4.91 18.33
N ILE A 52 9.23 -5.92 19.19
CA ILE A 52 8.71 -7.29 18.94
C ILE A 52 7.17 -7.30 18.93
N GLU A 53 6.53 -6.57 19.84
CA GLU A 53 5.07 -6.51 19.92
C GLU A 53 4.46 -5.83 18.69
N ILE A 54 5.04 -4.70 18.26
CA ILE A 54 4.65 -3.99 17.04
C ILE A 54 4.83 -4.87 15.82
N SER A 55 5.99 -5.51 15.67
CA SER A 55 6.26 -6.43 14.55
C SER A 55 5.20 -7.55 14.48
N LYS A 56 4.86 -8.16 15.62
CA LYS A 56 3.81 -9.19 15.71
C LYS A 56 2.42 -8.67 15.37
N GLN A 57 2.09 -7.43 15.71
CA GLN A 57 0.81 -6.82 15.35
C GLN A 57 0.72 -6.64 13.83
N TYR A 58 1.77 -6.10 13.19
CA TYR A 58 1.80 -5.92 11.73
C TYR A 58 1.82 -7.24 10.96
N GLU A 59 2.46 -8.29 11.48
CA GLU A 59 2.41 -9.63 10.89
C GLU A 59 1.00 -10.24 10.89
N ARG A 60 0.16 -9.88 11.88
CA ARG A 60 -1.23 -10.35 11.98
C ARG A 60 -2.19 -9.55 11.10
N GLN A 61 -1.79 -8.38 10.61
CA GLN A 61 -2.65 -7.57 9.77
C GLN A 61 -2.88 -8.23 8.40
N PRO A 62 -4.06 -8.05 7.79
CA PRO A 62 -4.34 -8.59 6.47
C PRO A 62 -3.41 -7.98 5.44
N LYS A 63 -2.98 -8.78 4.46
CA LYS A 63 -2.10 -8.30 3.38
C LYS A 63 -2.76 -7.11 2.66
N PRO A 64 -1.99 -6.10 2.24
CA PRO A 64 -2.50 -4.94 1.50
C PRO A 64 -3.35 -5.32 0.28
N THR A 65 -3.00 -6.43 -0.39
CA THR A 65 -3.77 -6.97 -1.52
C THR A 65 -5.16 -7.45 -1.11
N SER A 66 -5.30 -8.11 0.05
CA SER A 66 -6.59 -8.59 0.56
C SER A 66 -7.49 -7.40 0.92
N GLN A 67 -6.92 -6.40 1.62
CA GLN A 67 -7.64 -5.17 1.96
C GLN A 67 -8.12 -4.43 0.70
N ALA A 68 -7.25 -4.29 -0.31
CA ALA A 68 -7.62 -3.63 -1.57
C ALA A 68 -8.73 -4.36 -2.33
N ILE A 69 -8.79 -5.69 -2.27
CA ILE A 69 -9.87 -6.49 -2.86
C ILE A 69 -11.19 -6.21 -2.13
N GLU A 70 -11.17 -6.19 -0.80
CA GLU A 70 -12.36 -5.92 0.02
C GLU A 70 -12.91 -4.51 -0.23
N GLU A 71 -12.05 -3.49 -0.21
CA GLU A 71 -12.44 -2.10 -0.52
C GLU A 71 -13.03 -1.97 -1.94
N PHE A 72 -12.47 -2.72 -2.91
CA PHE A 72 -12.96 -2.74 -4.28
C PHE A 72 -14.33 -3.40 -4.40
N ILE A 73 -14.56 -4.51 -3.70
CA ILE A 73 -15.85 -5.21 -3.69
C ILE A 73 -16.91 -4.38 -2.95
N ALA A 74 -16.51 -3.70 -1.87
CA ALA A 74 -17.39 -2.81 -1.10
C ALA A 74 -17.78 -1.53 -1.86
N GLY A 75 -17.09 -1.20 -2.95
CA GLY A 75 -17.37 -0.01 -3.75
C GLY A 75 -16.89 1.29 -3.09
N GLU A 76 -15.96 1.20 -2.14
CA GLU A 76 -15.40 2.35 -1.41
C GLU A 76 -14.27 3.04 -2.19
N LEU A 77 -13.82 2.44 -3.30
CA LEU A 77 -12.76 2.97 -4.14
C LEU A 77 -13.31 3.82 -5.28
N HIS A 78 -12.91 5.10 -5.27
CA HIS A 78 -13.00 5.96 -6.45
C HIS A 78 -11.76 5.76 -7.33
N TYR A 79 -12.00 5.49 -8.61
CA TYR A 79 -10.95 5.36 -9.62
C TYR A 79 -11.39 6.05 -10.91
N GLU A 80 -10.43 6.67 -11.57
CA GLU A 80 -10.62 7.33 -12.86
C GLU A 80 -9.60 6.77 -13.84
N THR A 81 -10.08 6.39 -15.03
CA THR A 81 -9.22 5.97 -16.13
C THR A 81 -8.90 7.21 -16.96
N PRO A 82 -7.64 7.66 -17.02
CA PRO A 82 -7.28 8.82 -17.83
C PRO A 82 -7.58 8.53 -19.30
N GLU A 83 -8.09 9.53 -20.01
CA GLU A 83 -8.33 9.41 -21.45
C GLU A 83 -7.01 9.12 -22.16
N ALA A 84 -7.03 8.15 -23.08
CA ALA A 84 -5.84 7.76 -23.81
C ALA A 84 -5.31 8.97 -24.58
N ALA A 85 -4.10 9.41 -24.25
CA ALA A 85 -3.44 10.50 -24.96
C ALA A 85 -3.39 10.16 -26.47
N PRO A 86 -3.76 11.08 -27.36
CA PRO A 86 -3.79 10.81 -28.78
C PRO A 86 -2.39 10.39 -29.23
N VAL A 87 -2.29 9.18 -29.79
CA VAL A 87 -1.05 8.69 -30.39
C VAL A 87 -0.77 9.57 -31.61
N ILE A 88 0.19 10.49 -31.49
CA ILE A 88 0.66 11.30 -32.60
C ILE A 88 1.47 10.35 -33.51
N ILE A 89 0.83 9.82 -34.54
CA ILE A 89 1.54 9.07 -35.59
C ILE A 89 2.23 10.11 -36.48
N PRO A 90 3.58 10.20 -36.49
CA PRO A 90 4.27 11.08 -37.42
C PRO A 90 3.99 10.63 -38.85
N ARG A 91 3.52 11.55 -39.70
CA ARG A 91 3.02 11.27 -41.05
C ARG A 91 4.13 11.01 -42.09
N GLU A 92 5.40 10.92 -41.71
CA GLU A 92 6.53 10.99 -42.65
C GLU A 92 7.37 9.71 -42.70
N LEU A 93 6.73 8.54 -42.88
CA LEU A 93 7.40 7.30 -43.28
C LEU A 93 6.50 6.47 -44.21
N PHE A 94 6.03 7.06 -45.31
CA PHE A 94 5.61 6.36 -46.52
C PHE A 94 5.92 7.23 -47.74
#